data_AF-B0VS88-F1
#
_entry.id   AF-B0VS88-F1
#
_cell.length_a   1.000
_cell.length_b   1.000
_cell.length_c   1.000
_cell.angle_alpha   90.00
_cell.angle_beta   90.00
_cell.angle_gamma   90.00
#
_symmetry.space_group_name_H-M   'P 1'
#
loop_
_entity.id
_entity.type
_entity.pdbx_description
1 polymer ?
#
loop_
_entity_poly.entity_id
_entity_poly.type
_entity_poly.pdbx_seq_one_letter_code
_entity_poly.pdbx_strand_id
1 'polypeptide(L)'
;MQILRLSDYPQYKEMAAQWFSEKWQILVEAYLESIQISIDQRHAIPQWYIVLNENKHLIAGAGVIDNDFHERKDLTPNLCALFVEENYRNQNIAKQILDFVREDLSNQGIQTLYLITDHTEFYEKCGWRFLTLVKDEEGEMVCMYVCMYVCMYVCMYVCMYVCMYVCMYVCMYVCMYVCMYVCMYVCMYVCMYVCMYVCMYVCMYVCMYVCMYVCSRYFLIELKEHLLKKIASSEAIFYGLFIFKIFNNH
;
A
#
# COMPACT_ATOMS: atom_id res chain seq x y z
N MET A 1 -5.39 3.28 -26.97
CA MET A 1 -6.49 4.27 -26.98
C MET A 1 -5.92 5.64 -26.67
N GLN A 2 -6.45 6.70 -27.29
CA GLN A 2 -5.98 8.07 -27.10
C GLN A 2 -7.17 9.03 -26.94
N ILE A 3 -7.16 9.86 -25.90
CA ILE A 3 -8.13 10.95 -25.69
C ILE A 3 -7.50 12.23 -26.24
N LEU A 4 -8.25 12.96 -27.06
CA LEU A 4 -7.78 14.15 -27.77
C LEU A 4 -8.75 15.31 -27.55
N ARG A 5 -8.21 16.51 -27.37
CA ARG A 5 -8.95 17.77 -27.46
C ARG A 5 -8.92 18.26 -28.91
N LEU A 6 -10.09 18.49 -29.52
CA LEU A 6 -10.19 18.82 -30.95
C LEU A 6 -9.48 20.13 -31.32
N SER A 7 -9.39 21.09 -30.40
CA SER A 7 -8.65 22.33 -30.62
C SER A 7 -7.15 22.14 -30.83
N ASP A 8 -6.60 20.99 -30.41
CA ASP A 8 -5.20 20.62 -30.66
C ASP A 8 -5.03 19.78 -31.94
N TYR A 9 -6.12 19.21 -32.45
CA TYR A 9 -6.13 18.28 -33.59
C TYR A 9 -7.28 18.61 -34.57
N PRO A 10 -7.24 19.81 -35.21
CA PRO A 10 -8.33 20.28 -36.07
C PRO A 10 -8.60 19.39 -37.29
N GLN A 11 -7.65 18.55 -37.69
CA GLN A 11 -7.82 17.57 -38.77
C GLN A 11 -8.92 16.53 -38.52
N TYR A 12 -9.38 16.37 -37.26
CA TYR A 12 -10.47 15.47 -36.91
C TYR A 12 -11.82 16.17 -36.82
N LYS A 13 -11.91 17.48 -37.10
CA LYS A 13 -13.15 18.26 -36.97
C LYS A 13 -14.31 17.66 -37.76
N GLU A 14 -14.13 17.43 -39.06
CA GLU A 14 -15.19 16.94 -39.95
C GLU A 14 -15.67 15.54 -39.53
N MET A 15 -14.72 14.66 -39.21
CA MET A 15 -15.02 13.31 -38.72
C MET A 15 -15.77 13.33 -37.40
N ALA A 16 -15.35 14.17 -36.45
CA ALA A 16 -15.99 14.29 -35.14
C ALA A 16 -17.41 14.87 -35.28
N ALA A 17 -17.59 15.92 -36.09
CA ALA A 17 -18.89 16.53 -36.30
C ALA A 17 -19.90 15.55 -36.91
N GLN A 18 -19.48 14.77 -37.91
CA GLN A 18 -20.31 13.72 -38.51
C GLN A 18 -20.68 12.65 -37.47
N TRP A 19 -19.71 12.20 -36.68
CA TRP A 19 -19.95 11.18 -35.66
C TRP A 19 -20.91 11.66 -34.57
N PHE A 20 -20.73 12.87 -34.01
CA PHE A 20 -21.65 13.41 -33.01
C PHE A 20 -23.06 13.63 -33.59
N SER A 21 -23.16 14.10 -34.82
CA SER A 21 -24.43 14.24 -35.56
C SER A 21 -25.16 12.90 -35.67
N GLU A 22 -24.45 11.83 -36.03
CA GLU A 22 -25.03 10.48 -36.09
C GLU A 22 -25.55 9.99 -34.73
N LYS A 23 -24.83 10.26 -33.63
CA LYS A 23 -25.21 9.75 -32.30
C LYS A 23 -26.36 10.52 -31.65
N TRP A 24 -26.41 11.83 -31.87
CA TRP A 24 -27.34 12.72 -31.19
C TRP A 24 -28.46 13.25 -32.10
N GLN A 25 -28.43 12.93 -33.39
CA GLN A 25 -29.45 13.32 -34.38
C GLN A 25 -29.63 14.86 -34.51
N ILE A 26 -28.56 15.60 -34.23
CA ILE A 26 -28.47 17.06 -34.45
C ILE A 26 -27.72 17.31 -35.77
N LEU A 27 -28.07 18.39 -36.48
CA LEU A 27 -27.45 18.77 -37.75
C LEU A 27 -25.91 18.86 -37.66
N VAL A 28 -25.21 18.31 -38.65
CA VAL A 28 -23.74 18.28 -38.69
C VAL A 28 -23.14 19.69 -38.71
N GLU A 29 -23.84 20.65 -39.30
CA GLU A 29 -23.44 22.06 -39.39
C GLU A 29 -23.31 22.70 -37.99
N ALA A 30 -24.21 22.35 -37.06
CA ALA A 30 -24.16 22.87 -35.69
C ALA A 30 -22.91 22.38 -34.94
N TYR A 31 -22.54 21.12 -35.12
CA TYR A 31 -21.30 20.57 -34.57
C TYR A 31 -20.07 21.16 -35.26
N LEU A 32 -20.08 21.31 -36.60
CA LEU A 32 -18.98 21.92 -37.34
C LEU A 32 -18.69 23.35 -36.84
N GLU A 33 -19.74 24.16 -36.66
CA GLU A 33 -19.61 25.52 -36.14
C GLU A 33 -19.10 25.52 -34.70
N SER A 34 -19.72 24.74 -33.81
CA SER A 34 -19.31 24.67 -32.40
C SER A 34 -17.87 24.18 -32.22
N ILE A 35 -17.47 23.13 -32.95
CA ILE A 35 -16.10 22.62 -32.94
C ILE A 35 -15.14 23.66 -33.54
N GLN A 36 -15.51 24.36 -34.61
CA GLN A 36 -14.68 25.42 -35.18
C GLN A 36 -14.43 26.55 -34.17
N ILE A 37 -15.46 26.98 -33.43
CA ILE A 37 -15.29 27.97 -32.35
C ILE A 37 -14.31 27.45 -31.29
N SER A 38 -14.39 26.17 -30.90
CA SER A 38 -13.44 25.59 -29.94
C SER A 38 -11.99 25.57 -30.43
N ILE A 39 -11.78 25.39 -31.74
CA ILE A 39 -10.46 25.43 -32.39
C ILE A 39 -9.92 26.86 -32.42
N ASP A 40 -10.77 27.83 -32.76
CA ASP A 40 -10.38 29.23 -32.86
C ASP A 40 -10.16 29.87 -31.47
N GLN A 41 -10.93 29.43 -30.47
CA GLN A 41 -10.92 29.93 -29.10
C GLN A 41 -10.49 28.85 -28.09
N ARG A 42 -9.22 28.44 -28.17
CA ARG A 42 -8.65 27.28 -27.44
C ARG A 42 -8.81 27.28 -25.91
N HIS A 43 -9.05 28.44 -25.29
CA HIS A 43 -9.20 28.58 -23.83
C HIS A 43 -10.60 29.03 -23.40
N ALA A 44 -11.55 29.06 -24.34
CA ALA A 44 -12.94 29.41 -24.08
C ALA A 44 -13.83 28.20 -24.28
N ILE A 45 -15.07 28.30 -23.81
CA ILE A 45 -16.13 27.36 -24.14
C ILE A 45 -16.75 27.79 -25.49
N PRO A 46 -17.08 26.84 -26.40
CA PRO A 46 -17.11 25.39 -26.24
C PRO A 46 -15.74 24.70 -26.31
N GLN A 47 -15.67 23.48 -25.76
CA GLN A 47 -14.53 22.56 -25.93
C GLN A 47 -15.03 21.16 -26.29
N TRP A 48 -14.36 20.49 -27.22
CA TRP A 48 -14.76 19.18 -27.74
C TRP A 48 -13.64 18.16 -27.65
N TYR A 49 -14.00 16.94 -27.27
CA TYR A 49 -13.07 15.87 -26.96
C TYR A 49 -13.51 14.58 -27.65
N ILE A 50 -12.54 13.86 -28.19
CA ILE A 50 -12.76 12.57 -28.87
C ILE A 50 -11.80 11.52 -28.34
N VAL A 51 -12.20 10.26 -28.48
CA VAL A 51 -11.39 9.11 -28.12
C VAL A 51 -11.19 8.26 -29.36
N LEU A 52 -9.94 8.01 -29.70
CA LEU A 52 -9.54 7.15 -30.81
C LEU A 52 -9.02 5.80 -30.29
N ASN A 53 -9.40 4.72 -30.98
CA ASN A 53 -8.75 3.43 -30.78
C ASN A 53 -7.37 3.36 -31.46
N GLU A 54 -6.69 2.22 -31.38
CA GLU A 54 -5.36 2.02 -31.95
C GLU A 54 -5.32 2.17 -33.49
N ASN A 55 -6.45 1.94 -34.15
CA ASN A 55 -6.63 2.08 -35.60
C ASN A 55 -7.14 3.47 -36.02
N LYS A 56 -7.14 4.45 -35.11
CA LYS A 56 -7.65 5.82 -35.33
C LYS A 56 -9.15 5.90 -35.63
N HIS A 57 -9.93 4.88 -35.28
CA HIS A 57 -11.40 4.99 -35.30
C HIS A 57 -11.88 5.71 -34.05
N LEU A 58 -12.84 6.61 -34.23
CA LEU A 58 -13.47 7.33 -33.13
C LEU A 58 -14.47 6.40 -32.42
N ILE A 59 -14.27 6.22 -31.12
CA ILE A 59 -14.99 5.25 -30.29
C ILE A 59 -15.74 5.90 -29.11
N ALA A 60 -15.42 7.14 -28.78
CA ALA A 60 -16.15 7.92 -27.79
C ALA A 60 -15.89 9.42 -28.01
N GLY A 61 -16.73 10.25 -27.40
CA GLY A 61 -16.57 11.69 -27.42
C GLY A 61 -17.45 12.39 -26.38
N ALA A 62 -17.12 13.64 -26.09
CA ALA A 62 -17.90 14.53 -25.24
C ALA A 62 -17.64 15.99 -25.63
N GLY A 63 -18.62 16.85 -25.36
CA GLY A 63 -18.52 18.29 -25.51
C GLY A 63 -18.66 19.01 -24.17
N VAL A 64 -18.24 20.26 -24.14
CA VAL A 64 -18.57 21.22 -23.09
C VAL A 64 -19.02 22.50 -23.78
N ILE A 65 -20.21 22.97 -23.44
CA ILE A 65 -20.86 24.16 -24.02
C ILE A 65 -21.34 25.09 -22.89
N ASP A 66 -21.61 26.36 -23.21
CA ASP A 66 -22.03 27.32 -22.19
C ASP A 66 -23.37 26.94 -21.58
N ASN A 67 -24.35 26.57 -22.41
CA ASN A 67 -25.68 26.23 -21.93
C ASN A 67 -26.23 25.06 -22.71
N ASP A 68 -26.52 23.98 -22.00
CA ASP A 68 -27.27 22.85 -22.52
C ASP A 68 -28.79 23.14 -22.48
N PHE A 69 -29.59 22.19 -22.95
CA PHE A 69 -31.04 22.27 -23.12
C PHE A 69 -31.80 22.25 -21.77
N HIS A 70 -31.61 23.27 -20.92
CA HIS A 70 -32.33 23.45 -19.65
C HIS A 70 -32.63 24.92 -19.30
N GLU A 71 -33.59 25.14 -18.39
CA GLU A 71 -34.04 26.48 -17.97
C GLU A 71 -33.04 27.26 -17.09
N ARG A 72 -32.16 26.57 -16.36
CA ARG A 72 -31.21 27.16 -15.40
C ARG A 72 -29.91 27.67 -16.03
N LYS A 73 -29.98 28.75 -16.81
CA LYS A 73 -28.84 29.31 -17.57
C LYS A 73 -27.68 29.88 -16.72
N ASP A 74 -27.85 29.95 -15.40
CA ASP A 74 -26.80 30.29 -14.45
C ASP A 74 -25.87 29.10 -14.11
N LEU A 75 -26.26 27.87 -14.46
CA LEU A 75 -25.52 26.63 -14.16
C LEU A 75 -24.71 26.19 -15.39
N THR A 76 -23.63 26.92 -15.63
CA THR A 76 -22.75 26.85 -16.80
C THR A 76 -21.27 26.70 -16.36
N PRO A 77 -20.39 26.06 -17.15
CA PRO A 77 -20.67 25.38 -18.42
C PRO A 77 -21.15 23.93 -18.22
N ASN A 78 -21.77 23.39 -19.26
CA ASN A 78 -22.36 22.06 -19.26
C ASN A 78 -21.53 21.08 -20.08
N LEU A 79 -21.20 19.93 -19.50
CA LEU A 79 -20.76 18.76 -20.24
C LEU A 79 -21.97 18.17 -20.99
N CYS A 80 -21.81 17.99 -22.29
CA CYS A 80 -22.84 17.47 -23.19
C CYS A 80 -22.28 16.38 -24.11
N ALA A 81 -23.18 15.76 -24.87
CA ALA A 81 -22.85 14.85 -25.96
C ALA A 81 -21.93 13.66 -25.59
N LEU A 82 -21.87 13.23 -24.32
CA LEU A 82 -21.06 12.10 -23.89
C LEU A 82 -21.59 10.81 -24.50
N PHE A 83 -20.79 10.16 -25.34
CA PHE A 83 -21.16 8.89 -25.95
C PHE A 83 -19.95 7.95 -26.04
N VAL A 84 -20.19 6.65 -25.85
CA VAL A 84 -19.22 5.57 -26.06
C VAL A 84 -19.87 4.49 -26.92
N GLU A 85 -19.18 4.11 -28.00
CA GLU A 85 -19.59 3.02 -28.90
C GLU A 85 -19.87 1.74 -28.11
N GLU A 86 -20.92 1.02 -28.48
CA GLU A 86 -21.46 -0.10 -27.68
C GLU A 86 -20.43 -1.18 -27.39
N ASN A 87 -19.63 -1.54 -28.40
CA ASN A 87 -18.55 -2.53 -28.30
C ASN A 87 -17.39 -2.11 -27.38
N TYR A 88 -17.37 -0.84 -26.97
CA TYR A 88 -16.35 -0.23 -26.13
C TYR A 88 -16.90 0.19 -24.74
N ARG A 89 -18.18 -0.06 -24.45
CA ARG A 89 -18.77 0.18 -23.13
C ARG A 89 -18.23 -0.80 -22.09
N ASN A 90 -18.41 -0.45 -20.80
CA ASN A 90 -17.91 -1.22 -19.64
C ASN A 90 -16.38 -1.37 -19.55
N GLN A 91 -15.63 -0.54 -20.28
CA GLN A 91 -14.15 -0.51 -20.26
C GLN A 91 -13.60 0.76 -19.60
N ASN A 92 -14.41 1.43 -18.76
CA ASN A 92 -14.10 2.71 -18.10
C ASN A 92 -13.81 3.91 -19.02
N ILE A 93 -14.02 3.79 -20.34
CA ILE A 93 -13.74 4.86 -21.31
C ILE A 93 -14.52 6.14 -20.99
N ALA A 94 -15.82 6.01 -20.67
CA ALA A 94 -16.64 7.15 -20.30
C ALA A 94 -16.10 7.89 -19.06
N LYS A 95 -15.67 7.15 -18.04
CA LYS A 95 -15.03 7.75 -16.86
C LYS A 95 -13.71 8.43 -17.22
N GLN A 96 -12.89 7.82 -18.08
CA GLN A 96 -11.60 8.39 -18.48
C GLN A 96 -11.76 9.70 -19.25
N ILE A 97 -12.72 9.80 -20.18
CA ILE A 97 -12.99 11.08 -20.86
C ILE A 97 -13.55 12.13 -19.89
N LEU A 98 -14.44 11.75 -18.96
CA LEU A 98 -14.93 12.66 -17.92
C LEU A 98 -13.81 13.17 -16.99
N ASP A 99 -12.87 12.30 -16.61
CA ASP A 99 -11.69 12.68 -15.81
C ASP A 99 -10.81 13.67 -16.61
N PHE A 100 -10.54 13.35 -17.88
CA PHE A 100 -9.72 14.17 -18.78
C PHE A 100 -10.31 15.57 -18.98
N VAL A 101 -11.61 15.66 -19.29
CA VAL A 101 -12.30 16.95 -19.49
C VAL A 101 -12.22 17.83 -18.24
N ARG A 102 -12.39 17.23 -17.06
CA ARG A 102 -12.31 17.95 -15.79
C ARG A 102 -10.92 18.50 -15.51
N GLU A 103 -9.89 17.70 -15.76
CA GLU A 103 -8.50 18.11 -15.60
C GLU A 103 -8.14 19.21 -16.60
N ASP A 104 -8.49 19.05 -17.88
CA ASP A 104 -8.19 20.04 -18.92
C ASP A 104 -8.85 21.39 -18.63
N LEU A 105 -10.13 21.40 -18.26
CA LEU A 105 -10.85 22.64 -17.94
C LEU A 105 -10.38 23.28 -16.63
N SER A 106 -10.02 22.48 -15.62
CA SER A 106 -9.44 23.00 -14.39
C SER A 106 -8.11 23.71 -14.65
N ASN A 107 -7.27 23.16 -15.52
CA ASN A 107 -6.01 23.79 -15.96
C ASN A 107 -6.25 25.11 -16.71
N GLN A 108 -7.45 25.32 -17.25
CA GLN A 108 -7.88 26.57 -17.88
C GLN A 108 -8.60 27.52 -16.90
N GLY A 109 -8.72 27.15 -15.63
CA GLY A 109 -9.36 27.96 -14.57
C GLY A 109 -10.86 27.68 -14.37
N ILE A 110 -11.45 26.75 -15.13
CA ILE A 110 -12.86 26.36 -15.00
C ILE A 110 -12.96 25.19 -14.00
N GLN A 111 -13.36 25.50 -12.77
CA GLN A 111 -13.33 24.54 -11.65
C GLN A 111 -14.64 23.75 -11.47
N THR A 112 -15.73 24.21 -12.08
CA THR A 112 -17.07 23.65 -11.90
C THR A 112 -17.66 23.31 -13.26
N LEU A 113 -18.22 22.12 -13.38
CA LEU A 113 -19.00 21.69 -14.54
C LEU A 113 -20.36 21.20 -14.08
N TYR A 114 -21.34 21.38 -14.96
CA TYR A 114 -22.68 20.85 -14.80
C TYR A 114 -22.99 19.86 -15.92
N LEU A 115 -23.98 19.00 -15.73
CA LEU A 115 -24.58 18.23 -16.82
C LEU A 115 -26.03 17.91 -16.48
N ILE A 116 -26.81 17.65 -17.51
CA ILE A 116 -28.17 17.13 -17.39
C ILE A 116 -28.23 15.70 -17.92
N THR A 117 -29.08 14.88 -17.32
CA THR A 117 -29.24 13.48 -17.72
C THR A 117 -30.56 12.90 -17.19
N ASP A 118 -31.08 11.91 -17.88
CA ASP A 118 -32.14 11.01 -17.42
C ASP A 118 -31.57 9.82 -16.62
N HIS A 119 -30.33 9.44 -16.91
CA HIS A 119 -29.63 8.39 -16.15
C HIS A 119 -29.42 8.72 -14.67
N THR A 120 -29.63 7.69 -13.84
CA THR A 120 -29.29 7.69 -12.43
C THR A 120 -28.11 6.74 -12.17
N GLU A 121 -27.33 6.99 -11.12
CA GLU A 121 -26.15 6.23 -10.65
C GLU A 121 -24.87 6.29 -11.49
N PHE A 122 -24.95 6.44 -12.82
CA PHE A 122 -23.77 6.38 -13.69
C PHE A 122 -22.78 7.51 -13.38
N TYR A 123 -23.27 8.75 -13.30
CA TYR A 123 -22.42 9.92 -13.08
C TYR A 123 -21.90 9.99 -11.63
N GLU A 124 -22.65 9.50 -10.66
CA GLU A 124 -22.20 9.34 -9.26
C GLU A 124 -20.99 8.41 -9.17
N LYS A 125 -21.03 7.28 -9.89
CA LYS A 125 -19.88 6.36 -10.00
C LYS A 125 -18.67 7.02 -10.69
N CYS A 126 -18.91 8.05 -11.51
CA CYS A 126 -17.85 8.88 -12.11
C CYS A 126 -17.43 10.07 -11.24
N GLY A 127 -17.98 10.23 -10.04
CA GLY A 127 -17.64 11.28 -9.09
C GLY A 127 -18.34 12.62 -9.34
N TRP A 128 -19.51 12.58 -9.97
CA TRP A 128 -20.44 13.71 -10.01
C TRP A 128 -21.41 13.65 -8.84
N ARG A 129 -21.97 14.80 -8.45
CA ARG A 129 -22.95 14.89 -7.37
C ARG A 129 -24.27 15.41 -7.92
N PHE A 130 -25.37 14.72 -7.63
CA PHE A 130 -26.71 15.22 -7.90
C PHE A 130 -26.88 16.60 -7.23
N LEU A 131 -27.33 17.59 -8.00
CA LEU A 131 -27.55 18.94 -7.53
C LEU A 131 -29.03 19.22 -7.31
N THR A 132 -29.84 19.06 -8.36
CA THR A 132 -31.28 19.33 -8.36
C THR A 132 -31.93 18.74 -9.60
N LEU A 133 -33.26 18.68 -9.63
CA LEU A 133 -34.00 18.54 -10.88
C LEU A 133 -34.13 19.91 -11.56
N VAL A 134 -34.07 19.94 -12.89
CA VAL A 134 -34.34 21.11 -13.73
C VAL A 134 -35.28 20.71 -14.87
N LYS A 135 -35.98 21.69 -15.45
CA LYS A 135 -36.72 21.45 -16.69
C LYS A 135 -35.81 21.58 -17.90
N ASP A 136 -35.94 20.64 -18.82
CA ASP A 136 -35.38 20.78 -20.17
C ASP A 136 -36.22 21.73 -21.06
N GLU A 137 -35.85 21.87 -22.33
CA GLU A 137 -36.58 22.74 -23.26
C GLU A 137 -37.97 22.23 -23.63
N GLU A 138 -38.24 20.93 -23.45
CA GLU A 138 -39.56 20.31 -23.67
C GLU A 138 -40.44 20.41 -22.42
N GLY A 139 -39.87 20.81 -21.29
CA GLY A 139 -40.55 20.99 -20.00
C GLY A 139 -40.52 19.75 -19.11
N GLU A 140 -39.79 18.71 -19.51
CA GLU A 140 -39.61 17.47 -18.75
C GLU A 140 -38.55 17.64 -17.66
N MET A 141 -38.72 16.90 -16.56
CA MET A 141 -37.82 17.00 -15.41
C MET A 141 -36.61 16.10 -15.61
N VAL A 142 -35.42 16.70 -15.73
CA VAL A 142 -34.14 15.99 -15.86
C VAL A 142 -33.25 16.22 -14.64
N CYS A 143 -32.37 15.26 -14.36
CA CYS A 143 -31.43 15.36 -13.25
C CYS A 143 -30.25 16.25 -13.65
N MET A 144 -29.98 17.27 -12.84
CA MET A 144 -28.77 18.08 -12.97
C MET A 144 -27.71 17.63 -11.97
N TYR A 145 -26.51 17.40 -12.48
CA TYR A 145 -25.34 17.03 -11.70
C TYR A 145 -24.30 18.15 -11.73
N VAL A 146 -23.50 18.22 -10.68
CA VAL A 146 -22.36 19.13 -10.56
C VAL A 146 -21.08 18.35 -10.27
N CYS A 147 -19.98 18.78 -10.87
CA CYS A 147 -18.65 18.32 -10.52
C CYS A 147 -17.72 19.51 -10.24
N MET A 148 -17.03 19.48 -9.10
CA MET A 148 -16.04 20.49 -8.71
C MET A 148 -14.66 19.84 -8.64
N TYR A 149 -13.73 20.28 -9.50
CA TYR A 149 -12.40 19.68 -9.59
C TYR A 149 -11.60 19.82 -8.29
N VAL A 150 -11.58 21.00 -7.67
CA VAL A 150 -10.84 21.24 -6.42
C VAL A 150 -11.28 20.28 -5.31
N CYS A 151 -12.58 20.09 -5.13
CA CYS A 151 -13.11 19.19 -4.10
C CYS A 151 -12.66 17.74 -4.34
N MET A 152 -12.72 17.28 -5.59
CA MET A 152 -12.28 15.94 -5.98
C MET A 152 -10.77 15.77 -5.79
N TYR A 153 -9.96 16.72 -6.27
CA TYR A 153 -8.50 16.64 -6.18
C TYR A 153 -8.02 16.66 -4.74
N VAL A 154 -8.54 17.57 -3.91
CA VAL A 154 -8.19 17.64 -2.48
C VAL A 154 -8.59 16.35 -1.77
N CYS A 155 -9.81 15.85 -1.98
CA CYS A 155 -10.23 14.58 -1.39
C CYS A 155 -9.34 13.41 -1.83
N MET A 156 -9.03 13.29 -3.12
CA MET A 156 -8.16 12.24 -3.65
C MET A 156 -6.74 12.33 -3.10
N TYR A 157 -6.15 13.53 -3.10
CA TYR A 157 -4.79 13.75 -2.61
C TYR A 157 -4.68 13.45 -1.11
N VAL A 158 -5.64 13.94 -0.31
CA VAL A 158 -5.69 13.65 1.13
C VAL A 158 -5.87 12.16 1.37
N CYS A 159 -6.82 11.49 0.69
CA CYS A 159 -7.03 10.05 0.83
C CYS A 159 -5.77 9.25 0.46
N MET A 160 -5.14 9.54 -0.68
CA MET A 160 -3.92 8.86 -1.12
C MET A 160 -2.76 9.09 -0.15
N TYR A 161 -2.53 10.34 0.26
CA TYR A 161 -1.44 10.68 1.17
C TYR A 161 -1.64 10.04 2.55
N VAL A 162 -2.86 10.10 3.10
CA VAL A 162 -3.19 9.46 4.37
C VAL A 162 -3.06 7.95 4.26
N CYS A 163 -3.61 7.32 3.23
CA CYS A 163 -3.50 5.87 3.03
C CYS A 163 -2.04 5.43 2.92
N MET A 164 -1.24 6.08 2.07
CA MET A 164 0.17 5.78 1.86
C MET A 164 1.01 6.01 3.11
N TYR A 165 0.80 7.13 3.81
CA TYR A 165 1.58 7.47 4.99
C TYR A 165 1.22 6.54 6.16
N VAL A 166 -0.07 6.28 6.38
CA VAL A 166 -0.52 5.36 7.43
C VAL A 166 -0.05 3.95 7.13
N CYS A 167 -0.21 3.43 5.90
CA CYS A 167 0.23 2.07 5.60
C CYS A 167 1.75 1.95 5.69
N MET A 168 2.54 2.86 5.11
CA MET A 168 4.00 2.81 5.21
C MET A 168 4.48 2.94 6.65
N TYR A 169 3.95 3.91 7.41
CA TYR A 169 4.41 4.17 8.77
C TYR A 169 4.00 3.05 9.73
N VAL A 170 2.76 2.57 9.67
CA VAL A 170 2.29 1.47 10.51
C VAL A 170 3.03 0.18 10.16
N CYS A 171 3.15 -0.16 8.87
CA CYS A 171 3.86 -1.37 8.46
C CYS A 171 5.33 -1.33 8.90
N MET A 172 6.04 -0.23 8.62
CA MET A 172 7.45 -0.07 8.97
C MET A 172 7.68 -0.02 10.49
N TYR A 173 6.85 0.72 11.22
CA TYR A 173 7.02 0.87 12.67
C TYR A 173 6.69 -0.42 13.40
N VAL A 174 5.59 -1.09 13.05
CA VAL A 174 5.21 -2.37 13.66
C VAL A 174 6.24 -3.45 13.31
N CYS A 175 6.64 -3.57 12.04
CA CYS A 175 7.62 -4.60 11.66
C CYS A 175 8.98 -4.33 12.32
N MET A 176 9.49 -3.10 12.29
CA MET A 176 10.79 -2.78 12.90
C MET A 176 10.74 -2.94 14.42
N TYR A 177 9.70 -2.42 15.09
CA TYR A 177 9.63 -2.46 16.55
C TYR A 177 9.40 -3.87 17.08
N VAL A 178 8.49 -4.64 16.48
CA VAL A 178 8.22 -6.02 16.90
C VAL A 178 9.43 -6.90 16.60
N CYS A 179 10.01 -6.80 15.40
CA CYS A 179 11.18 -7.60 15.05
C CYS A 179 12.35 -7.27 15.99
N MET A 180 12.70 -5.99 16.15
CA MET A 180 13.82 -5.57 16.99
C MET A 180 13.58 -5.91 18.47
N TYR A 181 12.40 -5.64 19.01
CA TYR A 181 12.14 -5.87 20.43
C TYR A 181 12.08 -7.36 20.76
N VAL A 182 11.38 -8.15 19.95
CA VAL A 182 11.28 -9.59 20.17
C VAL A 182 12.63 -10.25 19.93
N CYS A 183 13.34 -9.93 18.84
CA CYS A 183 14.63 -10.57 18.56
C CYS A 183 15.66 -10.21 19.62
N MET A 184 15.78 -8.93 20.00
CA MET A 184 16.76 -8.48 20.99
C MET A 184 16.41 -8.98 22.39
N TYR A 185 15.15 -8.89 22.81
CA TYR A 185 14.78 -9.29 24.16
C TYR A 185 14.85 -10.80 24.35
N VAL A 186 14.34 -11.59 23.40
CA VAL A 186 14.40 -13.05 23.47
C VAL A 186 15.84 -13.53 23.35
N CYS A 187 16.63 -13.00 22.41
CA CYS A 187 18.01 -13.45 22.26
C CYS A 187 18.82 -13.12 23.51
N MET A 188 18.76 -11.88 24.01
CA MET A 188 19.51 -11.43 25.18
C MET A 188 19.08 -12.18 26.44
N TYR A 189 17.77 -12.33 26.67
CA TYR A 189 17.28 -12.99 27.88
C TYR A 189 17.61 -14.48 27.89
N VAL A 190 17.38 -15.17 26.76
CA VAL A 190 17.68 -16.61 26.66
C VAL A 190 19.19 -16.84 26.76
N CYS A 191 20.02 -16.08 26.03
CA CYS A 191 21.45 -16.32 26.07
C CYS A 191 22.05 -16.00 27.43
N MET A 192 21.64 -14.90 28.09
CA MET A 192 22.09 -14.55 29.45
C MET A 192 21.61 -15.56 30.49
N TYR A 193 20.34 -15.97 30.44
CA TYR A 193 19.79 -16.87 31.46
C TYR A 193 20.36 -18.29 31.31
N VAL A 194 20.43 -18.81 30.09
CA VAL A 194 20.97 -20.14 29.82
C VAL A 194 22.47 -20.17 30.13
N CYS A 195 23.25 -19.17 29.70
CA CYS A 195 24.69 -19.18 29.95
C CYS A 195 24.99 -19.09 31.44
N MET A 196 24.32 -18.20 32.18
CA MET A 196 24.51 -18.03 33.62
C MET A 196 24.04 -19.24 34.41
N TYR A 197 22.87 -19.81 34.07
CA TYR A 197 22.34 -20.94 34.82
C TYR A 197 23.15 -22.22 34.58
N VAL A 198 23.49 -22.50 33.32
CA VAL A 198 24.28 -23.68 32.97
C VAL A 198 25.70 -23.57 33.52
N CYS A 199 26.36 -22.42 33.39
CA CYS A 199 27.72 -22.27 33.90
C CYS A 199 27.75 -22.41 35.43
N MET A 200 26.83 -21.75 36.15
CA MET A 200 26.77 -21.84 37.61
C MET A 200 26.44 -23.27 38.05
N TYR A 201 25.45 -23.92 37.45
CA TYR A 201 25.04 -25.25 37.86
C TYR A 201 26.10 -26.31 37.56
N VAL A 202 26.68 -26.29 36.36
CA VAL A 202 27.73 -27.24 35.96
C VAL A 202 28.99 -27.03 36.80
N CYS A 203 29.44 -25.79 36.99
CA CYS A 203 30.62 -25.52 37.83
C CYS A 203 30.40 -25.97 39.26
N MET A 204 29.25 -25.66 39.87
CA MET A 204 28.95 -26.07 41.24
C MET A 204 28.87 -27.60 41.36
N TYR A 205 28.19 -28.28 40.44
CA TYR A 205 28.00 -29.72 40.50
C TYR A 205 29.30 -30.50 40.26
N VAL A 206 30.08 -30.09 39.26
CA VAL A 206 31.37 -30.71 38.94
C VAL A 206 32.37 -30.50 40.08
N CYS A 207 32.48 -29.28 40.62
CA CYS A 207 33.37 -29.01 41.75
C CYS A 207 33.01 -29.87 42.97
N MET A 208 31.71 -29.97 43.32
CA MET A 208 31.27 -30.80 44.42
C MET A 208 31.58 -32.28 44.19
N TYR A 209 31.31 -32.81 42.98
CA TYR A 209 31.52 -34.22 42.67
C TYR A 209 33.01 -34.61 42.65
N VAL A 210 33.85 -33.75 42.07
CA VAL A 210 35.30 -33.95 42.02
C VAL A 210 35.89 -33.89 43.42
N CYS A 211 35.52 -32.91 44.25
CA CYS A 211 35.98 -32.82 45.63
C CYS A 211 35.60 -34.06 46.45
N MET A 212 34.35 -34.54 46.32
CA MET A 212 33.88 -35.75 47.00
C MET A 212 34.63 -37.00 46.54
N TYR A 213 34.85 -37.16 45.23
CA TYR A 213 35.54 -38.33 44.67
C TYR A 213 37.02 -38.36 45.04
N VAL A 214 37.69 -37.20 45.01
CA VAL A 214 39.10 -37.06 45.41
C VAL A 214 39.25 -37.34 46.91
N CYS A 215 38.44 -36.74 47.78
CA CYS A 215 38.48 -37.04 49.22
C CYS A 215 38.24 -38.52 49.53
N SER A 216 37.30 -39.17 48.84
CA SER A 216 37.05 -40.61 49.01
C SER A 216 38.24 -41.49 48.58
N ARG A 217 38.93 -41.13 47.48
CA ARG A 217 40.13 -41.82 47.01
C ARG A 217 41.31 -41.66 47.97
N TYR A 218 41.54 -40.45 48.49
CA TYR A 218 42.61 -40.20 49.47
C TYR A 218 42.38 -40.99 50.75
N PHE A 219 41.14 -41.00 51.27
CA PHE A 219 40.78 -41.77 52.46
C PHE A 219 41.00 -43.28 52.24
N LEU A 220 40.66 -43.81 51.06
CA LEU A 220 40.92 -45.22 50.72
C LEU A 220 42.43 -45.54 50.61
N ILE A 221 43.25 -44.63 50.09
CA ILE A 221 44.70 -44.81 49.99
C ILE A 221 45.33 -44.86 51.39
N GLU A 222 44.99 -43.92 52.28
CA GLU A 222 45.47 -43.93 53.66
C GLU A 222 45.03 -45.19 54.41
N LEU A 223 43.77 -45.61 54.24
CA LEU A 223 43.28 -46.85 54.84
C LEU A 223 44.08 -48.08 54.36
N LYS A 224 44.41 -48.10 53.06
CA LYS A 224 45.18 -49.19 52.44
C LYS A 224 46.63 -49.20 52.92
N GLU A 225 47.28 -48.05 53.03
CA GLU A 225 48.62 -47.94 53.63
C GLU A 225 48.62 -48.35 55.11
N HIS A 226 47.61 -47.94 55.87
CA HIS A 226 47.50 -48.30 57.27
C HIS A 226 47.29 -49.80 57.45
N LEU A 227 46.50 -50.45 56.60
CA LEU A 227 46.33 -51.91 56.57
C LEU A 227 47.61 -52.63 56.15
N LEU A 228 48.33 -52.12 55.13
CA LEU A 228 49.60 -52.70 54.68
C LEU A 228 50.69 -52.62 55.76
N LYS A 229 50.80 -51.49 56.48
CA LYS A 229 51.70 -51.38 57.64
C LYS A 229 51.35 -52.38 58.74
N LYS A 230 50.07 -52.61 58.98
CA LYS A 230 49.58 -53.59 59.96
C LYS A 230 49.92 -55.02 59.55
N ILE A 231 49.80 -55.35 58.26
CA ILE A 231 50.22 -56.65 57.69
C ILE A 231 51.75 -56.80 57.78
N ALA A 232 52.53 -55.78 57.40
CA ALA A 232 53.99 -55.83 57.46
C ALA A 232 54.53 -55.98 58.89
N SER A 233 53.86 -55.39 59.89
CA SER A 233 54.21 -55.57 61.30
C SER A 233 53.92 -56.97 61.85
N SER A 234 53.11 -57.77 61.14
CA SER A 234 52.81 -59.16 61.50
C SER A 234 53.93 -60.14 61.11
N GLU A 235 54.80 -59.80 60.15
CA GLU A 235 55.85 -60.70 59.63
C GLU A 235 57.26 -60.37 60.15
N ALA A 236 57.45 -59.24 60.83
CA ALA A 236 58.76 -58.81 61.37
C ALA A 236 59.09 -59.34 62.79
N ILE A 237 58.22 -60.15 63.40
CA ILE A 237 58.39 -60.63 64.78
C ILE A 237 59.39 -61.82 64.87
N PHE A 238 59.87 -62.39 63.77
CA PHE A 238 60.64 -63.65 63.82
C PHE A 238 62.18 -63.58 63.76
N TYR A 239 62.82 -62.44 63.46
CA TYR A 239 64.29 -62.44 63.20
C TYR A 239 65.14 -61.39 63.95
N GLY A 240 64.56 -60.55 64.81
CA GLY A 240 65.30 -59.48 65.51
C GLY A 240 65.74 -59.79 66.95
N LEU A 241 65.62 -61.04 67.41
CA LEU A 241 65.82 -61.41 68.83
C LEU A 241 67.26 -61.80 69.19
N PHE A 242 68.28 -61.58 68.33
CA PHE A 242 69.58 -62.25 68.52
C PHE A 242 70.86 -61.41 68.57
N ILE A 243 70.90 -60.10 68.23
CA ILE A 243 72.22 -59.42 68.09
C ILE A 243 72.50 -58.21 69.00
N PHE A 244 71.53 -57.41 69.45
CA PHE A 244 71.88 -56.20 70.23
C PHE A 244 71.86 -56.36 71.76
N LYS A 245 71.82 -57.60 72.27
CA LYS A 245 72.04 -57.92 73.70
C LYS A 245 73.52 -57.91 74.11
N ILE A 246 74.45 -57.53 73.21
CA ILE A 246 75.89 -57.61 73.47
C ILE A 246 76.56 -56.26 73.78
N PHE A 247 75.99 -55.09 73.44
CA PHE A 247 76.83 -53.89 73.39
C PHE A 247 76.60 -52.70 74.34
N ASN A 248 75.57 -52.59 75.18
CA ASN A 248 75.58 -51.50 76.18
C ASN A 248 74.72 -51.79 77.42
N ASN A 249 75.39 -52.37 78.43
CA ASN A 249 75.03 -52.22 79.84
C ASN A 249 75.77 -50.98 80.38
N HIS A 250 75.03 -50.04 80.94
CA HIS A 250 75.24 -49.58 82.31
C HIS A 250 73.86 -49.34 82.95
#